data_AF-A0A9D7HGM9-F1
#
_entry.id   AF-A0A9D7HGM9-F1
#
_cell.length_a   1.000
_cell.length_b   1.000
_cell.length_c   1.000
_cell.angle_alpha   90.00
_cell.angle_beta   90.00
_cell.angle_gamma   90.00
#
_symmetry.space_group_name_H-M   'P 1'
#
loop_
_entity.id
_entity.type
_entity.pdbx_description
1 polymer ?
#
loop_
_entity_poly.entity_id
_entity_poly.type
_entity_poly.pdbx_seq_one_letter_code
_entity_poly.pdbx_strand_id
1 'polypeptide(L)'
;MSRSFVLVALLFAFCFAQAQVPVPFTSNTERFMVFHRGSFHEVEPRPPKSVFAMEGQVMYVDHDGHLKMYDPESDRMHLLDRDPGTDIRATRQRIVWHVHDTLKTERDGRAVPIMDRVQHYEVTDSLVVFIDSTLHQLGVLWKGRSHTLADVLPGSERPQWMQGSNTVAFFNKEARKVLYFHRGKVEVLCDSTDVGIVATGGDVIGYWDGNSKRFMAMYKGATLFLSDLRPLNAQAGEGMLAFVDGNGRLKCFQDGMVHTVSDEVPSAYWVKDRVLIYLDQGRFKLFRPEGSVLVEQYVPERWKVEGNMLVYLDINREVRGVRNGERVRFGSEPNVATFDLFGDHVVHRNMVGNTVIATPKRTWAY
;
A
#
# COMPACT_ATOMS: atom_id res chain seq x y z
N MET A 1 21.75 -28.26 38.41
CA MET A 1 21.29 -27.00 37.79
C MET A 1 22.22 -26.67 36.62
N SER A 2 21.70 -26.07 35.54
CA SER A 2 22.40 -25.72 34.27
C SER A 2 22.43 -26.75 33.13
N ARG A 3 21.27 -27.23 32.65
CA ARG A 3 21.14 -27.78 31.26
C ARG A 3 19.86 -27.38 30.51
N SER A 4 19.03 -26.48 31.05
CA SER A 4 17.71 -26.15 30.46
C SER A 4 17.61 -24.77 29.81
N PHE A 5 18.71 -24.02 29.67
CA PHE A 5 18.67 -22.65 29.14
C PHE A 5 18.98 -22.51 27.64
N VAL A 6 19.35 -23.58 26.93
CA VAL A 6 19.73 -23.49 25.51
C VAL A 6 18.54 -23.77 24.56
N LEU A 7 17.44 -24.36 25.04
CA LEU A 7 16.32 -24.75 24.16
C LEU A 7 15.22 -23.68 24.00
N VAL A 8 15.21 -22.62 24.81
CA VAL A 8 14.16 -21.58 24.77
C VAL A 8 14.53 -20.39 23.88
N ALA A 9 15.81 -20.22 23.54
CA ALA A 9 16.27 -19.14 22.66
C ALA A 9 16.06 -19.41 21.16
N LEU A 10 15.75 -20.65 20.78
CA LEU A 10 15.50 -21.05 19.37
C LEU A 10 14.02 -20.97 18.95
N LEU A 11 13.12 -20.63 19.87
CA LEU A 11 11.67 -20.59 19.63
C LEU A 11 11.09 -19.17 19.43
N PHE A 12 11.94 -18.14 19.44
CA PHE A 12 11.53 -16.74 19.21
C PHE A 12 12.20 -16.06 18.00
N ALA A 13 12.88 -16.84 17.16
CA ALA A 13 13.28 -16.40 15.82
C ALA A 13 12.32 -16.94 14.77
N PHE A 14 11.01 -16.65 14.92
CA PHE A 14 10.19 -16.50 13.72
C PHE A 14 10.66 -15.20 13.05
N CYS A 15 11.79 -15.27 12.35
CA CYS A 15 12.02 -14.39 11.24
C CYS A 15 10.82 -14.61 10.33
N PHE A 16 9.93 -13.63 10.25
CA PHE A 16 9.10 -13.44 9.06
C PHE A 16 10.10 -13.31 7.91
N ALA A 17 10.50 -14.44 7.33
CA ALA A 17 11.16 -14.49 6.05
C ALA A 17 10.08 -14.03 5.07
N GLN A 18 9.97 -12.71 4.90
CA GLN A 18 9.16 -12.19 3.81
C GLN A 18 9.76 -12.74 2.53
N ALA A 19 8.96 -13.51 1.79
CA ALA A 19 9.38 -14.01 0.50
C ALA A 19 9.72 -12.82 -0.39
N GLN A 20 10.82 -12.94 -1.14
CA GLN A 20 11.17 -11.94 -2.15
C GLN A 20 9.98 -11.77 -3.10
N VAL A 21 9.63 -10.52 -3.42
CA VAL A 21 8.65 -10.24 -4.47
C VAL A 21 9.29 -10.62 -5.80
N PRO A 22 8.74 -11.61 -6.54
CA PRO A 22 9.26 -11.94 -7.85
C PRO A 22 9.02 -10.78 -8.80
N VAL A 23 9.90 -10.65 -9.78
CA VAL A 23 9.98 -9.46 -10.62
C VAL A 23 9.51 -9.81 -12.03
N PRO A 24 8.23 -9.54 -12.37
CA PRO A 24 7.73 -9.81 -13.71
C PRO A 24 8.20 -8.76 -14.71
N PHE A 25 8.48 -9.19 -15.94
CA PHE A 25 8.78 -8.30 -17.06
C PHE A 25 8.49 -8.96 -18.41
N THR A 26 8.41 -8.16 -19.47
CA THR A 26 8.32 -8.65 -20.84
C THR A 26 9.67 -8.47 -21.52
N SER A 27 10.24 -9.57 -22.02
CA SER A 27 11.53 -9.58 -22.70
C SER A 27 11.49 -8.83 -24.04
N ASN A 28 12.65 -8.64 -24.66
CA ASN A 28 12.76 -8.06 -26.00
C ASN A 28 12.20 -8.95 -27.11
N THR A 29 12.01 -10.24 -26.82
CA THR A 29 11.37 -11.22 -27.71
C THR A 29 9.90 -11.43 -27.37
N GLU A 30 9.29 -10.50 -26.63
CA GLU A 30 7.88 -10.52 -26.22
C GLU A 30 7.48 -11.78 -25.44
N ARG A 31 8.42 -12.35 -24.67
CA ARG A 31 8.15 -13.43 -23.73
C ARG A 31 7.85 -12.87 -22.35
N PHE A 32 6.92 -13.50 -21.63
CA PHE A 32 6.67 -13.15 -20.24
C PHE A 32 7.71 -13.83 -19.36
N MET A 33 8.46 -13.03 -18.64
CA MET A 33 9.55 -13.48 -17.79
C MET A 33 9.28 -13.11 -16.34
N VAL A 34 9.79 -13.92 -15.43
CA VAL A 34 9.84 -13.61 -14.00
C VAL A 34 11.27 -13.80 -13.52
N PHE A 35 11.82 -12.78 -12.88
CA PHE A 35 13.09 -12.88 -12.17
C PHE A 35 12.84 -13.16 -10.69
N HIS A 36 13.51 -14.19 -10.18
CA HIS A 36 13.41 -14.60 -8.78
C HIS A 36 14.76 -15.12 -8.29
N ARG A 37 15.22 -14.65 -7.13
CA ARG A 37 16.48 -15.10 -6.48
C ARG A 37 17.70 -15.16 -7.40
N GLY A 38 17.84 -14.22 -8.34
CA GLY A 38 19.00 -14.16 -9.24
C GLY A 38 18.88 -14.98 -10.52
N SER A 39 17.74 -15.64 -10.75
CA SER A 39 17.47 -16.46 -11.94
C SER A 39 16.31 -15.87 -12.75
N PHE A 40 16.34 -16.08 -14.06
CA PHE A 40 15.28 -15.67 -14.99
C PHE A 40 14.48 -16.90 -15.42
N HIS A 41 13.16 -16.81 -15.32
CA HIS A 41 12.21 -17.87 -15.68
C HIS A 41 11.31 -17.37 -16.81
N GLU A 42 11.24 -18.10 -17.92
CA GLU A 42 10.21 -17.88 -18.93
C GLU A 42 8.91 -18.52 -18.45
N VAL A 43 7.86 -17.73 -18.32
CA VAL A 43 6.58 -18.16 -17.75
C VAL A 43 5.53 -18.36 -18.84
N GLU A 44 5.46 -17.46 -19.83
CA GLU A 44 4.55 -17.58 -20.96
C GLU A 44 5.22 -17.17 -22.27
N PRO A 45 4.85 -17.81 -23.40
CA PRO A 45 5.40 -17.47 -24.70
C PRO A 45 4.89 -16.12 -25.24
N ARG A 46 3.87 -15.51 -24.62
CA ARG A 46 3.30 -14.22 -25.05
C ARG A 46 3.17 -13.29 -23.85
N PRO A 47 3.18 -11.97 -24.07
CA PRO A 47 3.01 -11.03 -22.97
C PRO A 47 1.60 -11.18 -22.36
N PRO A 48 1.47 -11.08 -21.02
CA PRO A 48 0.18 -11.06 -20.35
C PRO A 48 -0.54 -9.74 -20.60
N LYS A 49 -1.87 -9.76 -20.47
CA LYS A 49 -2.72 -8.56 -20.53
C LYS A 49 -2.57 -7.68 -19.28
N SER A 50 -2.36 -8.30 -18.12
CA SER A 50 -2.12 -7.62 -16.85
C SER A 50 -1.28 -8.50 -15.92
N VAL A 51 -0.52 -7.87 -15.03
CA VAL A 51 0.38 -8.55 -14.09
C VAL A 51 0.31 -7.91 -12.72
N PHE A 52 0.35 -8.75 -11.69
CA PHE A 52 0.32 -8.37 -10.29
C PHE A 52 1.44 -9.14 -9.56
N ALA A 53 2.54 -8.44 -9.27
CA ALA A 53 3.63 -8.99 -8.46
C ALA A 53 3.24 -8.97 -6.98
N MET A 54 3.35 -10.13 -6.32
CA MET A 54 2.97 -10.33 -4.93
C MET A 54 4.15 -10.93 -4.16
N GLU A 55 4.08 -10.96 -2.82
CA GLU A 55 5.09 -11.63 -2.01
C GLU A 55 5.08 -13.13 -2.34
N GLY A 56 6.21 -13.62 -2.87
CA GLY A 56 6.42 -15.03 -3.20
C GLY A 56 5.76 -15.53 -4.48
N GLN A 57 4.91 -14.76 -5.16
CA GLN A 57 4.19 -15.23 -6.35
C GLN A 57 3.86 -14.11 -7.34
N VAL A 58 3.51 -14.49 -8.57
CA VAL A 58 3.03 -13.56 -9.61
C VAL A 58 1.67 -14.02 -10.10
N MET A 59 0.68 -13.14 -9.98
CA MET A 59 -0.63 -13.33 -10.60
C MET A 59 -0.67 -12.55 -11.92
N TYR A 60 -1.30 -13.09 -12.94
CA TYR A 60 -1.43 -12.39 -14.22
C TYR A 60 -2.61 -12.89 -15.02
N VAL A 61 -3.13 -12.03 -15.90
CA VAL A 61 -4.08 -12.41 -16.93
C VAL A 61 -3.29 -12.69 -18.20
N ASP A 62 -3.33 -13.94 -18.68
CA ASP A 62 -2.59 -14.35 -19.86
C ASP A 62 -3.13 -13.69 -21.14
N HIS A 63 -2.46 -13.97 -22.27
CA HIS A 63 -2.87 -13.43 -23.57
C HIS A 63 -4.28 -13.89 -23.98
N ASP A 64 -4.72 -15.07 -23.55
CA ASP A 64 -6.03 -15.62 -23.87
C ASP A 64 -7.12 -15.08 -22.93
N GLY A 65 -6.75 -14.41 -21.82
CA GLY A 65 -7.67 -13.81 -20.85
C GLY A 65 -7.87 -14.63 -19.58
N HIS A 66 -7.12 -15.71 -19.38
CA HIS A 66 -7.22 -16.52 -18.17
C HIS A 66 -6.40 -15.91 -17.03
N LEU A 67 -6.96 -15.88 -15.82
CA LEU A 67 -6.23 -15.55 -14.60
C LEU A 67 -5.41 -16.76 -14.14
N LYS A 68 -4.10 -16.56 -14.02
CA LYS A 68 -3.14 -17.56 -13.59
C LYS A 68 -2.27 -17.06 -12.43
N MET A 69 -1.75 -18.01 -11.68
CA MET A 69 -0.73 -17.80 -10.64
C MET A 69 0.54 -18.56 -11.02
N TYR A 70 1.68 -17.90 -10.91
CA TYR A 70 3.00 -18.51 -10.99
C TYR A 70 3.68 -18.45 -9.63
N ASP A 71 4.09 -19.61 -9.12
CA ASP A 71 4.94 -19.75 -7.95
C ASP A 71 6.38 -20.08 -8.41
N PRO A 72 7.31 -19.11 -8.33
CA PRO A 72 8.71 -19.31 -8.73
C PRO A 72 9.53 -20.16 -7.76
N GLU A 73 9.07 -20.40 -6.52
CA GLU A 73 9.77 -21.32 -5.59
C GLU A 73 9.57 -22.77 -6.02
N SER A 74 8.36 -23.12 -6.43
CA SER A 74 8.02 -24.48 -6.87
C SER A 74 8.08 -24.67 -8.39
N ASP A 75 8.29 -23.59 -9.15
CA ASP A 75 8.24 -23.55 -10.62
C ASP A 75 6.90 -24.08 -11.15
N ARG A 76 5.79 -23.66 -10.51
CA ARG A 76 4.44 -24.15 -10.82
C ARG A 76 3.51 -23.05 -11.29
N MET A 77 2.70 -23.43 -12.27
CA MET A 77 1.61 -22.64 -12.82
C MET A 77 0.26 -23.18 -12.36
N HIS A 78 -0.61 -22.29 -11.90
CA HIS A 78 -1.98 -22.61 -11.51
C HIS A 78 -2.97 -21.77 -12.33
N LEU A 79 -3.95 -22.43 -12.96
CA LEU A 79 -5.09 -21.76 -13.56
C LEU A 79 -6.12 -21.46 -12.47
N LEU A 80 -6.39 -20.18 -12.22
CA LEU A 80 -7.33 -19.75 -11.19
C LEU A 80 -8.73 -19.56 -11.76
N ASP A 81 -8.83 -18.83 -12.87
CA ASP A 81 -10.12 -18.54 -13.50
C ASP A 81 -9.93 -18.40 -15.02
N ARG A 82 -10.89 -18.91 -15.80
CA ARG A 82 -10.86 -18.78 -17.26
C ARG A 82 -11.48 -17.48 -17.75
N ASP A 83 -12.34 -16.88 -16.94
CA ASP A 83 -12.97 -15.60 -17.24
C ASP A 83 -13.07 -14.79 -15.95
N PRO A 84 -11.93 -14.21 -15.49
CA PRO A 84 -11.86 -13.48 -14.23
C PRO A 84 -12.59 -12.12 -14.28
N GLY A 85 -13.14 -11.73 -15.43
CA GLY A 85 -13.60 -10.36 -15.68
C GLY A 85 -12.43 -9.36 -15.72
N THR A 86 -12.75 -8.08 -15.56
CA THR A 86 -11.77 -6.98 -15.63
C THR A 86 -11.49 -6.33 -14.28
N ASP A 87 -12.35 -6.55 -13.28
CA ASP A 87 -12.18 -5.97 -11.94
C ASP A 87 -11.38 -6.93 -11.05
N ILE A 88 -10.05 -6.81 -11.16
CA ILE A 88 -9.06 -7.55 -10.39
C ILE A 88 -8.26 -6.55 -9.56
N ARG A 89 -8.18 -6.77 -8.25
CA ARG A 89 -7.41 -5.94 -7.32
C ARG A 89 -6.41 -6.81 -6.58
N ALA A 90 -5.15 -6.39 -6.62
CA ALA A 90 -4.06 -7.08 -5.96
C ALA A 90 -3.27 -6.13 -5.07
N THR A 91 -2.76 -6.69 -3.99
CA THR A 91 -1.85 -6.09 -3.02
C THR A 91 -0.64 -7.02 -2.90
N ARG A 92 0.28 -6.76 -1.96
CA ARG A 92 1.45 -7.63 -1.78
C ARG A 92 1.05 -9.04 -1.36
N GLN A 93 0.00 -9.19 -0.56
CA GLN A 93 -0.35 -10.44 0.08
C GLN A 93 -1.76 -10.94 -0.27
N ARG A 94 -2.53 -10.18 -1.05
CA ARG A 94 -3.90 -10.54 -1.40
C ARG A 94 -4.24 -10.20 -2.83
N ILE A 95 -5.02 -11.07 -3.46
CA ILE A 95 -5.69 -10.79 -4.71
C ILE A 95 -7.16 -11.10 -4.56
N VAL A 96 -8.00 -10.22 -5.09
CA VAL A 96 -9.45 -10.41 -5.17
C VAL A 96 -9.89 -10.03 -6.57
N TRP A 97 -10.77 -10.81 -7.14
CA TRP A 97 -11.39 -10.49 -8.41
C TRP A 97 -12.89 -10.74 -8.36
N HIS A 98 -13.62 -9.99 -9.17
CA HIS A 98 -15.07 -10.02 -9.21
C HIS A 98 -15.57 -10.72 -10.47
N VAL A 99 -16.31 -11.80 -10.29
CA VAL A 99 -16.89 -12.58 -11.39
C VAL A 99 -18.40 -12.67 -11.20
N HIS A 100 -19.14 -12.08 -12.14
CA HIS A 100 -20.59 -11.85 -12.04
C HIS A 100 -20.92 -11.00 -10.80
N ASP A 101 -21.37 -11.66 -9.72
CA ASP A 101 -21.73 -11.05 -8.44
C ASP A 101 -20.85 -11.59 -7.29
N THR A 102 -19.88 -12.47 -7.57
CA THR A 102 -19.09 -13.17 -6.55
C THR A 102 -17.66 -12.63 -6.54
N LEU A 103 -17.21 -12.21 -5.36
CA LEU A 103 -15.79 -11.98 -5.10
C LEU A 103 -15.10 -13.31 -4.86
N LYS A 104 -13.99 -13.52 -5.55
CA LYS A 104 -13.09 -14.66 -5.36
C LYS A 104 -11.72 -14.17 -4.91
N THR A 105 -11.01 -15.04 -4.22
CA THR A 105 -9.60 -14.87 -3.88
C THR A 105 -8.84 -16.14 -4.23
N GLU A 106 -7.52 -16.09 -4.15
CA GLU A 106 -6.68 -17.28 -4.27
C GLU A 106 -6.39 -17.85 -2.88
N ARG A 107 -6.46 -19.17 -2.76
CA ARG A 107 -5.99 -19.93 -1.61
C ARG A 107 -5.43 -21.28 -2.07
N ASP A 108 -4.18 -21.56 -1.72
CA ASP A 108 -3.47 -22.81 -2.02
C ASP A 108 -3.47 -23.15 -3.52
N GLY A 109 -3.27 -22.15 -4.38
CA GLY A 109 -3.24 -22.24 -5.83
C GLY A 109 -4.61 -22.49 -6.47
N ARG A 110 -5.70 -22.11 -5.78
CA ARG A 110 -7.08 -22.30 -6.26
C ARG A 110 -7.91 -21.04 -6.04
N ALA A 111 -8.85 -20.81 -6.95
CA ALA A 111 -9.89 -19.82 -6.77
C ALA A 111 -10.90 -20.25 -5.70
N VAL A 112 -11.14 -19.39 -4.72
CA VAL A 112 -12.09 -19.62 -3.63
C VAL A 112 -13.05 -18.43 -3.55
N PRO A 113 -14.38 -18.64 -3.62
CA PRO A 113 -15.35 -17.56 -3.39
C PRO A 113 -15.26 -17.09 -1.93
N ILE A 114 -15.28 -15.78 -1.72
CA ILE A 114 -15.20 -15.17 -0.38
C ILE A 114 -16.45 -14.40 0.00
N MET A 115 -17.16 -13.83 -0.97
CA MET A 115 -18.41 -13.10 -0.78
C MET A 115 -19.24 -13.18 -2.05
N ASP A 116 -20.56 -13.28 -1.92
CA ASP A 116 -21.50 -13.19 -3.02
C ASP A 116 -22.25 -11.86 -2.97
N ARG A 117 -22.80 -11.46 -4.11
CA ARG A 117 -23.66 -10.29 -4.30
C ARG A 117 -22.98 -8.97 -3.91
N VAL A 118 -21.73 -8.80 -4.32
CA VAL A 118 -20.95 -7.59 -4.04
C VAL A 118 -21.09 -6.59 -5.18
N GLN A 119 -21.46 -5.35 -4.85
CA GLN A 119 -21.58 -4.28 -5.84
C GLN A 119 -20.29 -3.48 -6.02
N HIS A 120 -19.56 -3.27 -4.92
CA HIS A 120 -18.33 -2.49 -4.90
C HIS A 120 -17.43 -3.03 -3.80
N TYR A 121 -16.11 -2.97 -4.01
CA TYR A 121 -15.14 -3.38 -3.02
C TYR A 121 -13.80 -2.66 -3.14
N GLU A 122 -13.04 -2.66 -2.06
CA GLU A 122 -11.65 -2.19 -1.97
C GLU A 122 -10.81 -3.22 -1.20
N VAL A 123 -9.53 -3.32 -1.53
CA VAL A 123 -8.65 -4.40 -1.05
C VAL A 123 -7.35 -3.81 -0.49
N THR A 124 -6.98 -4.28 0.70
CA THR A 124 -5.64 -4.15 1.28
C THR A 124 -5.13 -5.53 1.70
N ASP A 125 -3.87 -5.63 2.14
CA ASP A 125 -3.33 -6.90 2.64
C ASP A 125 -4.18 -7.47 3.79
N SER A 126 -4.75 -6.60 4.64
CA SER A 126 -5.54 -7.02 5.81
C SER A 126 -7.05 -7.09 5.58
N LEU A 127 -7.60 -6.27 4.67
CA LEU A 127 -9.04 -6.02 4.59
C LEU A 127 -9.58 -6.17 3.15
N VAL A 128 -10.82 -6.64 3.05
CA VAL A 128 -11.67 -6.38 1.89
C VAL A 128 -12.89 -5.63 2.39
N VAL A 129 -13.01 -4.35 2.04
CA VAL A 129 -14.22 -3.56 2.34
C VAL A 129 -15.15 -3.69 1.15
N PHE A 130 -16.44 -3.92 1.39
CA PHE A 130 -17.40 -4.18 0.32
C PHE A 130 -18.79 -3.66 0.64
N ILE A 131 -19.59 -3.47 -0.40
CA ILE A 131 -21.03 -3.20 -0.30
C ILE A 131 -21.79 -4.46 -0.72
N ASP A 132 -22.51 -5.06 0.22
CA ASP A 132 -23.44 -6.16 -0.04
C ASP A 132 -24.70 -5.60 -0.71
N SER A 133 -25.01 -6.08 -1.92
CA SER A 133 -26.15 -5.60 -2.71
C SER A 133 -27.51 -6.15 -2.27
N THR A 134 -27.54 -7.26 -1.53
CA THR A 134 -28.79 -7.85 -1.00
C THR A 134 -29.17 -7.26 0.34
N LEU A 135 -28.20 -7.24 1.27
CA LEU A 135 -28.42 -6.70 2.60
C LEU A 135 -28.38 -5.18 2.60
N HIS A 136 -27.85 -4.59 1.53
CA HIS A 136 -27.53 -3.17 1.45
C HIS A 136 -26.71 -2.77 2.68
N GLN A 137 -25.54 -3.37 2.84
CA GLN A 137 -24.67 -3.14 4.01
C GLN A 137 -23.24 -2.85 3.57
N LEU A 138 -22.59 -1.92 4.27
CA LEU A 138 -21.14 -1.78 4.24
C LEU A 138 -20.56 -2.86 5.15
N GLY A 139 -19.75 -3.74 4.58
CA GLY A 139 -19.09 -4.83 5.28
C GLY A 139 -17.57 -4.77 5.14
N VAL A 140 -16.89 -5.47 6.04
CA VAL A 140 -15.45 -5.71 5.94
C VAL A 140 -15.13 -7.19 6.22
N LEU A 141 -14.34 -7.79 5.34
CA LEU A 141 -13.76 -9.12 5.53
C LEU A 141 -12.38 -8.97 6.17
N TRP A 142 -12.25 -9.44 7.41
CA TRP A 142 -11.01 -9.43 8.17
C TRP A 142 -10.71 -10.82 8.73
N LYS A 143 -9.50 -11.35 8.47
CA LYS A 143 -9.09 -12.72 8.86
C LYS A 143 -10.12 -13.81 8.50
N GLY A 144 -10.74 -13.68 7.32
CA GLY A 144 -11.73 -14.62 6.82
C GLY A 144 -13.10 -14.54 7.49
N ARG A 145 -13.36 -13.54 8.35
CA ARG A 145 -14.66 -13.28 8.96
C ARG A 145 -15.24 -11.97 8.45
N SER A 146 -16.53 -11.98 8.10
CA SER A 146 -17.26 -10.78 7.70
C SER A 146 -17.75 -10.03 8.94
N HIS A 147 -17.64 -8.71 8.90
CA HIS A 147 -18.16 -7.80 9.92
C HIS A 147 -19.03 -6.74 9.22
N THR A 148 -20.27 -6.57 9.67
CA THR A 148 -21.13 -5.46 9.24
C THR A 148 -20.65 -4.17 9.91
N LEU A 149 -20.42 -3.13 9.13
CA LEU A 149 -19.99 -1.81 9.59
C LEU A 149 -21.17 -0.84 9.69
N ALA A 150 -22.03 -0.81 8.67
CA ALA A 150 -23.22 0.04 8.63
C ALA A 150 -24.27 -0.52 7.66
N ASP A 151 -25.52 -0.19 7.90
CA ASP A 151 -26.59 -0.35 6.92
C ASP A 151 -26.51 0.77 5.86
N VAL A 152 -26.90 0.44 4.63
CA VAL A 152 -27.01 1.35 3.48
C VAL A 152 -28.48 1.39 3.10
N LEU A 153 -29.18 2.47 3.40
CA LEU A 153 -30.60 2.53 3.09
C LEU A 153 -30.84 2.57 1.57
N PRO A 154 -31.85 1.85 1.04
CA PRO A 154 -32.22 1.95 -0.37
C PRO A 154 -32.52 3.40 -0.76
N GLY A 155 -31.85 3.89 -1.81
CA GLY A 155 -31.98 5.28 -2.27
C GLY A 155 -31.14 6.30 -1.49
N SER A 156 -30.40 5.89 -0.45
CA SER A 156 -29.42 6.76 0.19
C SER A 156 -28.16 6.90 -0.68
N GLU A 157 -27.44 8.00 -0.50
CA GLU A 157 -26.05 8.06 -0.94
C GLU A 157 -25.27 6.93 -0.25
N ARG A 158 -24.40 6.24 -0.99
CA ARG A 158 -23.54 5.18 -0.44
C ARG A 158 -22.71 5.74 0.73
N PRO A 159 -22.46 4.96 1.80
CA PRO A 159 -21.57 5.40 2.87
C PRO A 159 -20.26 5.85 2.25
N GLN A 160 -19.77 7.01 2.68
CA GLN A 160 -18.42 7.42 2.35
C GLN A 160 -17.51 6.76 3.38
N TRP A 161 -16.60 5.91 2.91
CA TRP A 161 -15.54 5.34 3.73
C TRP A 161 -14.19 5.78 3.20
N MET A 162 -13.22 5.71 4.10
CA MET A 162 -11.80 5.80 3.79
C MET A 162 -11.13 4.55 4.35
N GLN A 163 -10.36 3.86 3.52
CA GLN A 163 -9.66 2.65 3.89
C GLN A 163 -8.17 2.94 4.05
N GLY A 164 -7.62 2.57 5.20
CA GLY A 164 -6.19 2.36 5.39
C GLY A 164 -5.85 0.87 5.29
N SER A 165 -4.58 0.51 5.46
CA SER A 165 -4.13 -0.87 5.28
C SER A 165 -4.83 -1.88 6.19
N ASN A 166 -5.18 -1.47 7.42
CA ASN A 166 -5.92 -2.29 8.37
C ASN A 166 -6.97 -1.51 9.19
N THR A 167 -7.31 -0.30 8.73
CA THR A 167 -8.33 0.57 9.33
C THR A 167 -9.38 0.93 8.28
N VAL A 168 -10.61 1.18 8.72
CA VAL A 168 -11.66 1.78 7.88
C VAL A 168 -12.33 2.86 8.71
N ALA A 169 -12.41 4.08 8.21
CA ALA A 169 -13.26 5.11 8.80
C ALA A 169 -14.48 5.31 7.90
N PHE A 170 -15.66 5.47 8.48
CA PHE A 170 -16.89 5.64 7.72
C PHE A 170 -17.86 6.54 8.48
N PHE A 171 -18.67 7.27 7.72
CA PHE A 171 -19.67 8.16 8.28
C PHE A 171 -21.04 7.48 8.28
N ASN A 172 -21.61 7.32 9.47
CA ASN A 172 -22.98 6.86 9.65
C ASN A 172 -23.90 8.09 9.76
N LYS A 173 -24.69 8.32 8.71
CA LYS A 173 -25.58 9.48 8.61
C LYS A 173 -26.73 9.41 9.62
N GLU A 174 -27.31 8.23 9.85
CA GLU A 174 -28.43 8.09 10.80
C GLU A 174 -27.99 8.39 12.24
N ALA A 175 -26.82 7.86 12.64
CA ALA A 175 -26.27 8.03 13.97
C ALA A 175 -25.57 9.38 14.17
N ARG A 176 -25.28 10.11 13.08
CA ARG A 176 -24.49 11.36 13.07
C ARG A 176 -23.14 11.15 13.77
N LYS A 177 -22.43 10.10 13.38
CA LYS A 177 -21.16 9.67 13.95
C LYS A 177 -20.17 9.30 12.87
N VAL A 178 -18.91 9.66 13.11
CA VAL A 178 -17.80 9.02 12.40
C VAL A 178 -17.37 7.82 13.22
N LEU A 179 -17.41 6.65 12.61
CA LEU A 179 -16.98 5.41 13.21
C LEU A 179 -15.72 4.92 12.52
N TYR A 180 -15.04 3.99 13.18
CA TYR A 180 -13.94 3.27 12.58
C TYR A 180 -13.94 1.79 12.93
N PHE A 181 -13.42 0.99 12.01
CA PHE A 181 -13.08 -0.41 12.21
C PHE A 181 -11.57 -0.56 12.37
N HIS A 182 -11.15 -1.28 13.41
CA HIS A 182 -9.77 -1.73 13.59
C HIS A 182 -9.74 -3.08 14.30
N ARG A 183 -9.06 -4.05 13.69
CA ARG A 183 -8.80 -5.39 14.26
C ARG A 183 -10.05 -6.08 14.84
N GLY A 184 -11.16 -6.03 14.11
CA GLY A 184 -12.40 -6.73 14.47
C GLY A 184 -13.34 -5.96 15.39
N LYS A 185 -12.99 -4.72 15.76
CA LYS A 185 -13.81 -3.84 16.59
C LYS A 185 -14.27 -2.64 15.79
N VAL A 186 -15.51 -2.21 16.03
CA VAL A 186 -16.08 -0.97 15.54
C VAL A 186 -16.27 -0.04 16.72
N GLU A 187 -15.71 1.17 16.64
CA GLU A 187 -15.76 2.18 17.69
C GLU A 187 -16.07 3.56 17.10
N VAL A 188 -16.53 4.47 17.95
CA VAL A 188 -16.87 5.85 17.55
C VAL A 188 -15.62 6.71 17.66
N LEU A 189 -15.26 7.43 16.59
CA LEU A 189 -14.20 8.45 16.62
C LEU A 189 -14.70 9.75 17.22
N CYS A 190 -15.84 10.24 16.72
CA CYS A 190 -16.52 11.43 17.21
C CYS A 190 -17.98 11.47 16.75
N ASP A 191 -18.76 12.28 17.44
CA ASP A 191 -20.05 12.74 16.93
C ASP A 191 -19.79 13.80 15.84
N SER A 192 -20.43 13.66 14.68
CA SER A 192 -20.25 14.59 13.56
C SER A 192 -21.48 14.65 12.67
N THR A 193 -21.69 15.78 12.03
CA THR A 193 -22.77 15.96 11.04
C THR A 193 -22.29 15.78 9.60
N ASP A 194 -20.98 15.69 9.41
CA ASP A 194 -20.33 15.43 8.12
C ASP A 194 -19.07 14.55 8.32
N VAL A 195 -18.47 14.11 7.22
CA VAL A 195 -17.21 13.34 7.27
C VAL A 195 -16.05 14.19 7.80
N GLY A 196 -16.13 15.52 7.72
CA GLY A 196 -15.10 16.43 8.20
C GLY A 196 -13.73 16.19 7.56
N ILE A 197 -12.68 16.30 8.37
CA ILE A 197 -11.33 15.88 7.98
C ILE A 197 -11.09 14.53 8.62
N VAL A 198 -10.88 13.51 7.80
CA VAL A 198 -10.48 12.16 8.21
C VAL A 198 -9.37 11.69 7.27
N ALA A 199 -8.37 11.02 7.81
CA ALA A 199 -7.29 10.39 7.05
C ALA A 199 -6.95 9.04 7.66
N THR A 200 -7.07 7.97 6.88
CA THR A 200 -6.90 6.58 7.33
C THR A 200 -5.61 5.97 6.79
N GLY A 201 -4.83 5.37 7.68
CA GLY A 201 -3.60 4.66 7.36
C GLY A 201 -3.50 3.32 8.08
N GLY A 202 -2.35 2.65 8.00
CA GLY A 202 -2.10 1.44 8.77
C GLY A 202 -1.92 1.77 10.25
N ASP A 203 -2.77 1.21 11.12
CA ASP A 203 -2.77 1.43 12.57
C ASP A 203 -2.95 2.89 13.04
N VAL A 204 -3.26 3.83 12.14
CA VAL A 204 -3.45 5.25 12.44
C VAL A 204 -4.66 5.83 11.71
N ILE A 205 -5.44 6.67 12.40
CA ILE A 205 -6.50 7.48 11.81
C ILE A 205 -6.39 8.89 12.38
N GLY A 206 -6.19 9.89 11.52
CA GLY A 206 -6.29 11.30 11.89
C GLY A 206 -7.69 11.82 11.64
N TYR A 207 -8.27 12.58 12.57
CA TYR A 207 -9.61 13.13 12.41
C TYR A 207 -9.83 14.44 13.16
N TRP A 208 -10.69 15.30 12.62
CA TRP A 208 -11.16 16.50 13.29
C TRP A 208 -12.44 16.19 14.09
N ASP A 209 -12.36 16.34 15.41
CA ASP A 209 -13.55 16.30 16.27
C ASP A 209 -14.16 17.71 16.33
N GLY A 210 -15.31 17.87 15.65
CA GLY A 210 -16.02 19.14 15.60
C GLY A 210 -16.63 19.57 16.93
N ASN A 211 -16.92 18.63 17.84
CA ASN A 211 -17.51 18.93 19.14
C ASN A 211 -16.44 19.46 20.12
N SER A 212 -15.32 18.74 20.24
CA SER A 212 -14.21 19.21 21.09
C SER A 212 -13.36 20.30 20.43
N LYS A 213 -13.53 20.54 19.11
CA LYS A 213 -12.73 21.44 18.27
C LYS A 213 -11.24 21.10 18.34
N ARG A 214 -10.93 19.82 18.22
CA ARG A 214 -9.56 19.30 18.29
C ARG A 214 -9.27 18.37 17.13
N PHE A 215 -8.04 18.45 16.64
CA PHE A 215 -7.50 17.45 15.73
C PHE A 215 -6.87 16.33 16.55
N MET A 216 -7.32 15.11 16.30
CA MET A 216 -7.01 13.91 17.08
C MET A 216 -6.40 12.84 16.17
N ALA A 217 -5.66 11.91 16.76
CA ALA A 217 -5.30 10.65 16.12
C ALA A 217 -5.78 9.48 16.97
N MET A 218 -6.35 8.46 16.34
CA MET A 218 -6.37 7.12 16.89
C MET A 218 -5.10 6.41 16.41
N TYR A 219 -4.26 5.94 17.32
CA TYR A 219 -3.04 5.19 17.01
C TYR A 219 -2.93 3.96 17.89
N LYS A 220 -2.89 2.77 17.27
CA LYS A 220 -2.81 1.47 17.98
C LYS A 220 -3.86 1.31 19.11
N GLY A 221 -5.06 1.85 18.91
CA GLY A 221 -6.18 1.79 19.86
C GLY A 221 -6.18 2.86 20.96
N ALA A 222 -5.23 3.80 20.94
CA ALA A 222 -5.22 4.95 21.84
C ALA A 222 -5.59 6.24 21.09
N THR A 223 -6.38 7.09 21.72
CA THR A 223 -6.73 8.42 21.20
C THR A 223 -5.73 9.45 21.72
N LEU A 224 -5.14 10.21 20.81
CA LEU A 224 -4.09 11.19 21.05
C LEU A 224 -4.52 12.55 20.51
N PHE A 225 -4.26 13.60 21.28
CA PHE A 225 -4.46 14.98 20.85
C PHE A 225 -3.29 15.44 19.98
N LEU A 226 -3.58 16.12 18.86
CA LEU A 226 -2.56 16.62 17.93
C LEU A 226 -2.52 18.15 17.84
N SER A 227 -3.68 18.82 17.85
CA SER A 227 -3.77 20.26 17.63
C SER A 227 -5.14 20.82 18.04
N ASP A 228 -5.18 22.03 18.58
CA ASP A 228 -6.42 22.78 18.84
C ASP A 228 -6.93 23.53 17.58
N LEU A 229 -6.12 23.55 16.52
CA LEU A 229 -6.50 24.14 15.24
C LEU A 229 -6.90 23.05 14.25
N ARG A 230 -7.99 23.32 13.52
CA ARG A 230 -8.42 22.48 12.40
C ARG A 230 -7.32 22.48 11.33
N PRO A 231 -6.82 21.31 10.90
CA PRO A 231 -5.81 21.28 9.86
C PRO A 231 -6.43 21.70 8.53
N LEU A 232 -5.60 22.22 7.62
CA LEU A 232 -6.01 22.52 6.25
C LEU A 232 -6.24 21.24 5.45
N ASN A 233 -5.40 20.24 5.67
CA ASN A 233 -5.50 18.91 5.09
C ASN A 233 -4.71 17.90 5.93
N ALA A 234 -4.97 16.61 5.71
CA ALA A 234 -4.22 15.51 6.34
C ALA A 234 -4.11 14.33 5.38
N GLN A 235 -3.02 13.58 5.47
CA GLN A 235 -2.81 12.29 4.79
C GLN A 235 -2.20 11.30 5.78
N ALA A 236 -2.59 10.03 5.66
CA ALA A 236 -2.12 8.98 6.55
C ALA A 236 -1.49 7.84 5.74
N GLY A 237 -0.52 7.17 6.36
CA GLY A 237 0.20 6.02 5.84
C GLY A 237 0.33 4.94 6.89
N GLU A 238 1.35 4.11 6.79
CA GLU A 238 1.65 3.03 7.73
C GLU A 238 2.21 3.59 9.05
N GLY A 239 1.34 3.80 10.03
CA GLY A 239 1.69 4.28 11.37
C GLY A 239 2.09 5.75 11.44
N MET A 240 1.88 6.51 10.36
CA MET A 240 2.16 7.94 10.28
C MET A 240 0.97 8.75 9.76
N LEU A 241 0.88 9.99 10.22
CA LEU A 241 -0.13 10.95 9.80
C LEU A 241 0.54 12.31 9.59
N ALA A 242 0.54 12.83 8.37
CA ALA A 242 1.02 14.18 8.07
C ALA A 242 -0.16 15.12 7.87
N PHE A 243 -0.02 16.36 8.31
CA PHE A 243 -1.06 17.38 8.19
C PHE A 243 -0.48 18.78 8.19
N VAL A 244 -1.14 19.70 7.49
CA VAL A 244 -0.84 21.13 7.58
C VAL A 244 -1.74 21.73 8.63
N ASP A 245 -1.18 22.27 9.70
CA ASP A 245 -1.96 22.85 10.80
C ASP A 245 -2.59 24.20 10.42
N GLY A 246 -3.42 24.75 11.31
CA GLY A 246 -4.09 26.03 11.07
C GLY A 246 -3.16 27.25 10.95
N ASN A 247 -1.89 27.13 11.35
CA ASN A 247 -0.87 28.16 11.16
C ASN A 247 -0.04 27.95 9.88
N GLY A 248 -0.40 26.93 9.08
CA GLY A 248 0.30 26.60 7.85
C GLY A 248 1.57 25.76 8.02
N ARG A 249 1.86 25.25 9.23
CA ARG A 249 3.05 24.40 9.43
C ARG A 249 2.75 22.96 9.03
N LEU A 250 3.66 22.33 8.29
CA LEU A 250 3.57 20.88 8.04
C LEU A 250 4.04 20.15 9.30
N LYS A 251 3.19 19.26 9.82
CA LYS A 251 3.47 18.39 10.94
C LYS A 251 3.34 16.93 10.54
N CYS A 252 4.05 16.06 11.24
CA CYS A 252 3.92 14.62 11.11
C CYS A 252 3.80 13.99 12.49
N PHE A 253 2.71 13.27 12.72
CA PHE A 253 2.57 12.34 13.83
C PHE A 253 3.18 10.99 13.42
N GLN A 254 4.12 10.49 14.22
CA GLN A 254 4.74 9.18 14.06
C GLN A 254 5.12 8.62 15.43
N ASP A 255 4.84 7.33 15.67
CA ASP A 255 5.23 6.62 16.90
C ASP A 255 4.83 7.31 18.21
N GLY A 256 3.66 7.96 18.22
CA GLY A 256 3.13 8.64 19.40
C GLY A 256 3.61 10.08 19.60
N MET A 257 4.48 10.59 18.72
CA MET A 257 5.02 11.96 18.80
C MET A 257 4.61 12.80 17.60
N VAL A 258 4.45 14.10 17.80
CA VAL A 258 4.21 15.07 16.72
C VAL A 258 5.48 15.86 16.45
N HIS A 259 5.94 15.82 15.21
CA HIS A 259 7.12 16.52 14.72
C HIS A 259 6.69 17.69 13.83
N THR A 260 7.32 18.85 13.99
CA THR A 260 7.24 19.92 12.99
C THR A 260 8.19 19.57 11.85
N VAL A 261 7.64 19.38 10.65
CA VAL A 261 8.38 19.00 9.43
C VAL A 261 8.86 20.24 8.68
N SER A 262 8.02 21.29 8.67
CA SER A 262 8.28 22.59 8.05
C SER A 262 7.52 23.67 8.79
N ASP A 263 8.17 24.81 9.03
CA ASP A 263 7.53 26.00 9.58
C ASP A 263 6.76 26.82 8.52
N GLU A 264 6.95 26.50 7.24
CA GLU A 264 6.22 27.08 6.11
C GLU A 264 5.26 26.07 5.48
N VAL A 265 4.20 26.58 4.84
CA VAL A 265 3.24 25.76 4.09
C VAL A 265 3.98 25.11 2.91
N PRO A 266 4.03 23.77 2.84
CA PRO A 266 4.69 23.10 1.72
C PRO A 266 3.85 23.29 0.46
N SER A 267 4.50 23.43 -0.70
CA SER A 267 3.77 23.50 -1.97
C SER A 267 3.00 22.21 -2.26
N ALA A 268 3.52 21.07 -1.78
CA ALA A 268 2.86 19.77 -1.79
C ALA A 268 3.51 18.83 -0.77
N TYR A 269 2.76 17.81 -0.32
CA TYR A 269 3.30 16.69 0.43
C TYR A 269 2.52 15.41 0.11
N TRP A 270 3.17 14.27 0.32
CA TRP A 270 2.62 12.94 0.11
C TRP A 270 3.03 12.03 1.25
N VAL A 271 2.05 11.31 1.79
CA VAL A 271 2.28 10.19 2.68
C VAL A 271 2.01 8.90 1.89
N LYS A 272 3.05 8.08 1.72
CA LYS A 272 2.95 6.77 1.06
C LYS A 272 3.68 5.75 1.90
N ASP A 273 3.02 4.65 2.24
CA ASP A 273 3.53 3.64 3.16
C ASP A 273 4.11 4.30 4.42
N ARG A 274 5.41 4.12 4.72
CA ARG A 274 6.10 4.71 5.89
C ARG A 274 6.91 5.95 5.54
N VAL A 275 6.62 6.59 4.41
CA VAL A 275 7.42 7.71 3.89
C VAL A 275 6.55 8.96 3.76
N LEU A 276 7.03 10.05 4.35
CA LEU A 276 6.53 11.41 4.11
C LEU A 276 7.52 12.17 3.22
N ILE A 277 7.04 12.57 2.04
CA ILE A 277 7.76 13.42 1.08
C ILE A 277 7.07 14.77 1.02
N TYR A 278 7.83 15.85 0.91
CA TYR A 278 7.28 17.19 0.79
C TYR A 278 8.16 18.11 -0.06
N LEU A 279 7.54 19.17 -0.56
CA LEU A 279 8.19 20.23 -1.31
C LEU A 279 8.41 21.44 -0.41
N ASP A 280 9.66 21.86 -0.32
CA ASP A 280 10.08 23.07 0.38
C ASP A 280 10.86 23.97 -0.57
N GLN A 281 10.22 25.06 -1.01
CA GLN A 281 10.76 26.00 -1.99
C GLN A 281 11.23 25.30 -3.28
N GLY A 282 10.44 24.35 -3.78
CA GLY A 282 10.75 23.54 -4.97
C GLY A 282 11.73 22.39 -4.74
N ARG A 283 12.33 22.28 -3.55
CA ARG A 283 13.25 21.20 -3.19
C ARG A 283 12.47 19.97 -2.73
N PHE A 284 12.83 18.81 -3.25
CA PHE A 284 12.21 17.53 -2.92
C PHE A 284 12.86 16.96 -1.65
N LYS A 285 12.09 16.92 -0.57
CA LYS A 285 12.58 16.50 0.75
C LYS A 285 11.82 15.28 1.28
N LEU A 286 12.51 14.49 2.08
CA LEU A 286 11.97 13.34 2.80
C LEU A 286 12.05 13.62 4.30
N PHE A 287 10.94 13.48 5.02
CA PHE A 287 10.89 13.67 6.46
C PHE A 287 11.56 12.51 7.21
N ARG A 288 12.28 12.85 8.27
CA ARG A 288 12.69 11.91 9.33
C ARG A 288 12.54 12.57 10.70
N PRO A 289 12.26 11.80 11.76
CA PRO A 289 12.18 12.33 13.12
C PRO A 289 13.43 13.13 13.55
N GLU A 290 14.62 12.69 13.15
CA GLU A 290 15.91 13.33 13.43
C GLU A 290 16.24 14.54 12.55
N GLY A 291 15.46 14.77 11.48
CA GLY A 291 15.67 15.84 10.53
C GLY A 291 15.49 15.40 9.08
N SER A 292 14.80 16.24 8.31
CA SER A 292 14.49 16.00 6.91
C SER A 292 15.74 15.91 6.04
N VAL A 293 15.71 15.00 5.07
CA VAL A 293 16.75 14.79 4.07
C VAL A 293 16.39 15.53 2.79
N LEU A 294 17.35 16.28 2.25
CA LEU A 294 17.26 16.77 0.87
C LEU A 294 17.48 15.59 -0.09
N VAL A 295 16.41 15.17 -0.75
CA VAL A 295 16.48 14.14 -1.79
C VAL A 295 17.07 14.76 -3.05
N GLU A 296 16.41 15.79 -3.60
CA GLU A 296 16.85 16.51 -4.80
C GLU A 296 16.54 18.01 -4.70
N GLN A 297 17.29 18.83 -5.43
CA GLN A 297 17.06 20.30 -5.54
C GLN A 297 15.86 20.65 -6.44
N TYR A 298 15.28 19.65 -7.09
CA TYR A 298 14.13 19.73 -7.99
C TYR A 298 13.17 18.58 -7.69
N VAL A 299 11.97 18.61 -8.25
CA VAL A 299 11.01 17.50 -8.17
C VAL A 299 11.34 16.48 -9.26
N PRO A 300 11.72 15.23 -8.92
CA PRO A 300 11.97 14.19 -9.92
C PRO A 300 10.77 13.98 -10.85
N GLU A 301 11.02 13.78 -12.15
CA GLU A 301 9.95 13.52 -13.13
C GLU A 301 9.19 12.21 -12.84
N ARG A 302 9.88 11.23 -12.24
CA ARG A 302 9.31 9.94 -11.86
C ARG A 302 9.88 9.51 -10.51
N TRP A 303 8.97 9.07 -9.64
CA TRP A 303 9.32 8.48 -8.36
C TRP A 303 8.26 7.48 -7.90
N LYS A 304 8.68 6.48 -7.14
CA LYS A 304 7.84 5.44 -6.54
C LYS A 304 8.26 5.24 -5.09
N VAL A 305 7.30 4.88 -4.25
CA VAL A 305 7.55 4.52 -2.84
C VAL A 305 7.07 3.10 -2.63
N GLU A 306 7.87 2.32 -1.92
CA GLU A 306 7.49 0.99 -1.48
C GLU A 306 8.08 0.72 -0.09
N GLY A 307 7.21 0.53 0.89
CA GLY A 307 7.56 0.40 2.30
C GLY A 307 8.26 1.64 2.86
N ASN A 308 9.58 1.56 3.04
CA ASN A 308 10.45 2.62 3.54
C ASN A 308 11.46 3.12 2.47
N MET A 309 11.24 2.74 1.22
CA MET A 309 12.13 3.06 0.13
C MET A 309 11.47 4.00 -0.87
N LEU A 310 12.13 5.12 -1.14
CA LEU A 310 11.82 6.02 -2.23
C LEU A 310 12.79 5.74 -3.37
N VAL A 311 12.30 5.50 -4.58
CA VAL A 311 13.11 5.37 -5.80
C VAL A 311 12.65 6.41 -6.81
N TYR A 312 13.59 7.02 -7.53
CA TYR A 312 13.31 8.10 -8.46
C TYR A 312 14.35 8.18 -9.59
N LEU A 313 14.01 8.92 -10.65
CA LEU A 313 14.95 9.31 -11.69
C LEU A 313 15.58 10.66 -11.36
N ASP A 314 16.90 10.72 -11.34
CA ASP A 314 17.61 12.00 -11.19
C ASP A 314 17.61 12.81 -12.52
N ILE A 315 18.30 13.96 -12.54
CA ILE A 315 18.35 14.88 -13.69
C ILE A 315 19.04 14.24 -14.91
N ASN A 316 19.91 13.26 -14.70
CA ASN A 316 20.55 12.47 -15.75
C ASN A 316 19.72 11.24 -16.12
N ARG A 317 18.52 11.11 -15.53
CA ARG A 317 17.68 9.93 -15.59
C ARG A 317 18.41 8.66 -15.16
N GLU A 318 19.26 8.77 -14.14
CA GLU A 318 19.77 7.59 -13.44
C GLU A 318 18.78 7.18 -12.34
N VAL A 319 18.64 5.87 -12.10
CA VAL A 319 17.80 5.36 -11.02
C VAL A 319 18.52 5.52 -9.68
N ARG A 320 17.96 6.38 -8.83
CA ARG A 320 18.42 6.66 -7.46
C ARG A 320 17.37 6.23 -6.46
N GLY A 321 17.76 6.13 -5.20
CA GLY A 321 16.79 6.02 -4.12
C GLY A 321 17.29 6.53 -2.78
N VAL A 322 16.36 6.53 -1.84
CA VAL A 322 16.60 6.78 -0.42
C VAL A 322 15.92 5.66 0.36
N ARG A 323 16.67 4.98 1.24
CA ARG A 323 16.15 3.94 2.13
C ARG A 323 16.56 4.28 3.56
N ASN A 324 15.60 4.38 4.47
CA ASN A 324 15.86 4.80 5.87
C ASN A 324 16.67 6.12 5.98
N GLY A 325 16.45 7.05 5.05
CA GLY A 325 17.19 8.33 5.01
C GLY A 325 18.56 8.28 4.34
N GLU A 326 19.07 7.10 3.99
CA GLU A 326 20.36 6.94 3.32
C GLU A 326 20.18 6.86 1.79
N ARG A 327 21.06 7.55 1.06
CA ARG A 327 21.06 7.51 -0.41
C ARG A 327 21.58 6.16 -0.89
N VAL A 328 20.82 5.54 -1.80
CA VAL A 328 21.18 4.29 -2.49
C VAL A 328 21.14 4.50 -4.00
N ARG A 329 21.86 3.64 -4.74
CA ARG A 329 21.92 3.68 -6.21
C ARG A 329 21.56 2.31 -6.78
N PHE A 330 20.88 2.29 -7.91
CA PHE A 330 20.46 1.07 -8.60
C PHE A 330 21.23 0.92 -9.92
N GLY A 331 22.57 0.99 -9.82
CA GLY A 331 23.47 1.09 -10.97
C GLY A 331 23.85 2.53 -11.31
N SER A 332 24.45 2.70 -12.48
CA SER A 332 24.96 3.98 -13.00
C SER A 332 24.56 4.20 -14.46
N GLU A 333 23.46 3.58 -14.89
CA GLU A 333 22.95 3.72 -16.26
C GLU A 333 22.18 5.04 -16.41
N PRO A 334 22.62 5.96 -17.28
CA PRO A 334 21.91 7.20 -17.54
C PRO A 334 20.78 6.99 -18.56
N ASN A 335 19.94 8.02 -18.73
CA ASN A 335 18.85 8.06 -19.73
C ASN A 335 17.79 6.95 -19.57
N VAL A 336 17.55 6.45 -18.35
CA VAL A 336 16.45 5.51 -18.10
C VAL A 336 15.11 6.20 -18.33
N ALA A 337 14.31 5.71 -19.27
CA ALA A 337 13.05 6.35 -19.64
C ALA A 337 11.94 6.15 -18.59
N THR A 338 11.88 4.96 -18.00
CA THR A 338 10.91 4.59 -16.96
C THR A 338 11.46 3.43 -16.14
N PHE A 339 10.92 3.24 -14.94
CA PHE A 339 11.24 2.11 -14.10
C PHE A 339 9.99 1.60 -13.35
N ASP A 340 10.02 0.32 -13.01
CA ASP A 340 9.11 -0.32 -12.08
C ASP A 340 9.83 -0.71 -10.81
N LEU A 341 9.07 -0.77 -9.72
CA LEU A 341 9.58 -1.08 -8.39
C LEU A 341 8.76 -2.24 -7.83
N PHE A 342 9.46 -3.30 -7.42
CA PHE A 342 8.90 -4.52 -6.86
C PHE A 342 9.73 -4.92 -5.63
N GLY A 343 9.21 -4.64 -4.44
CA GLY A 343 9.95 -4.77 -3.19
C GLY A 343 11.19 -3.89 -3.19
N ASP A 344 12.37 -4.51 -3.18
CA ASP A 344 13.66 -3.83 -3.26
C ASP A 344 14.32 -3.88 -4.65
N HIS A 345 13.61 -4.38 -5.66
CA HIS A 345 14.08 -4.52 -7.02
C HIS A 345 13.52 -3.42 -7.91
N VAL A 346 14.41 -2.78 -8.66
CA VAL A 346 14.03 -1.85 -9.73
C VAL A 346 14.21 -2.54 -11.07
N VAL A 347 13.22 -2.41 -11.94
CA VAL A 347 13.25 -2.91 -13.31
C VAL A 347 13.21 -1.75 -14.28
N HIS A 348 14.09 -1.74 -15.26
CA HIS A 348 14.04 -0.80 -16.36
C HIS A 348 14.66 -1.38 -17.63
N ARG A 349 14.52 -0.68 -18.75
CA ARG A 349 15.27 -0.99 -19.98
C ARG A 349 16.49 -0.09 -20.09
N ASN A 350 17.60 -0.63 -20.56
CA ASN A 350 18.80 0.14 -20.87
C ASN A 350 18.78 0.66 -22.31
N MET A 351 19.78 1.46 -22.70
CA MET A 351 19.83 2.07 -24.04
C MET A 351 19.98 1.05 -25.19
N VAL A 352 20.50 -0.15 -24.92
CA VAL A 352 20.64 -1.24 -25.90
C VAL A 352 19.37 -2.08 -25.97
N GLY A 353 18.40 -1.82 -25.10
CA GLY A 353 17.11 -2.47 -25.02
C GLY A 353 17.04 -3.60 -24.00
N ASN A 354 18.14 -4.01 -23.35
CA ASN A 354 18.11 -5.11 -22.38
C ASN A 354 17.26 -4.76 -21.16
N THR A 355 16.63 -5.77 -20.57
CA THR A 355 15.92 -5.58 -19.30
C THR A 355 16.91 -5.68 -18.16
N VAL A 356 17.04 -4.59 -17.40
CA VAL A 356 17.92 -4.49 -16.25
C VAL A 356 17.08 -4.58 -14.98
N ILE A 357 17.50 -5.47 -14.10
CA ILE A 357 16.94 -5.63 -12.76
C ILE A 357 18.04 -5.28 -11.78
N ALA A 358 17.78 -4.35 -10.88
CA ALA A 358 18.78 -3.83 -9.95
C ALA A 358 18.24 -3.80 -8.53
N THR A 359 19.11 -4.15 -7.59
CA THR A 359 18.98 -3.84 -6.16
C THR A 359 20.09 -2.86 -5.80
N PRO A 360 20.11 -2.27 -4.59
CA PRO A 360 21.23 -1.44 -4.17
C PRO A 360 22.59 -2.16 -4.15
N LYS A 361 22.60 -3.50 -4.18
CA LYS A 361 23.81 -4.33 -4.03
C LYS A 361 24.24 -5.02 -5.31
N ARG A 362 23.32 -5.28 -6.23
CA ARG A 362 23.57 -6.12 -7.41
C ARG A 362 22.64 -5.77 -8.55
N THR A 363 23.16 -5.91 -9.75
CA THR A 363 22.45 -5.72 -11.01
C THR A 363 22.50 -7.00 -11.83
N TRP A 364 21.43 -7.29 -12.54
CA TRP A 364 21.28 -8.36 -13.51
C TRP A 364 20.74 -7.76 -14.81
N ALA A 365 21.15 -8.32 -15.94
CA ALA A 365 20.66 -7.94 -17.25
C ALA A 365 20.19 -9.20 -17.98
N TYR A 366 19.05 -9.07 -18.68
CA TYR A 366 18.48 -10.07 -19.57
C TYR A 366 18.50 -9.58 -21.00
#